data_AF-A0A7W1Q2H7-F1
#
_entry.id   AF-A0A7W1Q2H7-F1
#
_cell.length_a   1.000
_cell.length_b   1.000
_cell.length_c   1.000
_cell.angle_alpha   90.00
_cell.angle_beta   90.00
_cell.angle_gamma   90.00
#
_symmetry.space_group_name_H-M   'P 1'
#
loop_
_entity.id
_entity.type
_entity.pdbx_description
1 polymer ?
#
loop_
_entity_poly.entity_id
_entity_poly.type
_entity_poly.pdbx_seq_one_letter_code
_entity_poly.pdbx_strand_id
1 'polypeptide(L)'
;MPAGRTFTVVIDGVRATPVPVQRAVAGTAPFLSSADGTVLAGQPAGMHRVFPCNDHPSDKALFTFTLDVPTGWTAVANGVAAGRTDSGGRTVWRYRETHPLATELVQIAAGDLQVAQPPAVGAVQRRDVVPQRLASTLLPALAPVSGYVQWMQDQVGAYPFETYGGLVVEGSLGFSLETQTLSIFDTGTLGSPSAPVRERVLVHELVHQWFGDSVSPAQWSDVWLNEAHATWYQLRYAAEHGSIGPLSRGRATTLDGYLQLVYGTANSWRSRYGPPGAPLNGGAGLFNPDVYEGGALVLYALRQEMGAGAFAETERRWVTQHRDGVASSPDYEALASQVAGRDLKPFLDQWLYGRTVPPMPGHPDWQAG
;
A
#
# COMPACT_ATOMS: atom_id res chain seq x y z
N MET A 1 -24.82 22.22 14.06
CA MET A 1 -25.78 21.17 14.45
C MET A 1 -25.35 20.54 15.77
N PRO A 2 -26.26 19.98 16.59
CA PRO A 2 -25.88 19.26 17.81
C PRO A 2 -25.02 18.03 17.51
N ALA A 3 -24.11 17.68 18.44
CA ALA A 3 -23.32 16.46 18.35
C ALA A 3 -24.22 15.20 18.32
N GLY A 4 -23.80 14.17 17.57
CA GLY A 4 -24.51 12.89 17.48
C GLY A 4 -25.70 12.83 16.51
N ARG A 5 -25.91 13.87 15.68
CA ARG A 5 -26.95 13.88 14.64
C ARG A 5 -26.35 13.65 13.25
N THR A 6 -26.91 12.71 12.51
CA THR A 6 -26.59 12.47 11.10
C THR A 6 -27.27 13.50 10.20
N PHE A 7 -26.58 13.89 9.14
CA PHE A 7 -27.08 14.76 8.07
C PHE A 7 -26.47 14.35 6.75
N THR A 8 -27.07 14.82 5.66
CA THR A 8 -26.56 14.61 4.31
C THR A 8 -26.08 15.95 3.77
N VAL A 9 -24.86 15.97 3.24
CA VAL A 9 -24.35 17.06 2.42
C VAL A 9 -24.35 16.60 0.98
N VAL A 10 -25.00 17.37 0.11
CA VAL A 10 -24.94 17.17 -1.34
C VAL A 10 -24.13 18.32 -1.91
N ILE A 11 -23.06 18.01 -2.63
CA ILE A 11 -22.19 18.99 -3.26
C ILE A 11 -22.16 18.69 -4.75
N ASP A 12 -22.46 19.69 -5.56
CA ASP A 12 -22.41 19.62 -7.02
C ASP A 12 -21.44 20.67 -7.58
N GLY A 13 -21.17 20.61 -8.89
CA GLY A 13 -20.39 21.62 -9.59
C GLY A 13 -18.89 21.63 -9.29
N VAL A 14 -18.37 20.68 -8.51
CA VAL A 14 -16.93 20.52 -8.24
C VAL A 14 -16.21 20.13 -9.53
N ARG A 15 -15.08 20.79 -9.81
CA ARG A 15 -14.26 20.53 -10.99
C ARG A 15 -12.81 20.35 -10.59
N ALA A 16 -12.23 19.24 -11.02
CA ALA A 16 -10.80 18.99 -11.00
C ALA A 16 -10.32 18.79 -12.44
N THR A 17 -9.12 19.28 -12.74
CA THR A 17 -8.50 19.15 -14.07
C THR A 17 -7.26 18.27 -13.93
N PRO A 18 -7.11 17.22 -14.74
CA PRO A 18 -5.94 16.36 -14.63
C PRO A 18 -4.70 17.10 -15.11
N VAL A 19 -3.55 16.73 -14.55
CA VAL A 19 -2.24 17.18 -15.06
C VAL A 19 -1.51 16.00 -15.73
N PRO A 20 -0.61 16.26 -16.70
CA PRO A 20 0.16 15.19 -17.33
C PRO A 20 0.92 14.36 -16.30
N VAL A 21 0.94 13.03 -16.49
CA VAL A 21 1.60 12.08 -15.60
C VAL A 21 3.09 12.40 -15.36
N GLN A 22 3.76 13.07 -16.30
CA GLN A 22 5.16 13.53 -16.14
C GLN A 22 5.33 14.63 -15.09
N ARG A 23 4.23 15.24 -14.63
CA ARG A 23 4.19 16.20 -13.53
C ARG A 23 3.63 15.58 -12.25
N ALA A 24 3.48 14.26 -12.20
CA ALA A 24 3.04 13.55 -11.01
C ALA A 24 4.00 13.84 -9.86
N VAL A 25 3.44 14.32 -8.76
CA VAL A 25 4.14 14.51 -7.49
C VAL A 25 3.16 14.04 -6.42
N ALA A 26 3.52 12.96 -5.73
CA ALA A 26 2.72 12.37 -4.66
C ALA A 26 2.25 13.46 -3.67
N GLY A 27 0.99 13.37 -3.24
CA GLY A 27 0.36 14.32 -2.33
C GLY A 27 -0.03 15.69 -2.90
N THR A 28 0.31 16.03 -4.15
CA THR A 28 0.05 17.38 -4.70
C THR A 28 -0.84 17.39 -5.95
N ALA A 29 -0.69 16.38 -6.81
CA ALA A 29 -1.41 16.28 -8.07
C ALA A 29 -2.12 14.92 -8.16
N PRO A 30 -3.31 14.77 -7.52
CA PRO A 30 -3.99 13.50 -7.41
C PRO A 30 -4.73 13.07 -8.67
N PHE A 31 -4.96 13.98 -9.61
CA PHE A 31 -5.68 13.71 -10.86
C PHE A 31 -4.71 13.83 -12.03
N LEU A 32 -4.44 12.70 -12.67
CA LEU A 32 -3.39 12.58 -13.67
C LEU A 32 -3.98 12.17 -15.02
N SER A 33 -3.34 12.62 -16.10
CA SER A 33 -3.65 12.22 -17.48
C SER A 33 -2.43 11.57 -18.14
N SER A 34 -2.67 10.48 -18.86
CA SER A 34 -1.74 9.82 -19.77
C SER A 34 -2.25 9.88 -21.21
N ALA A 35 -1.55 9.23 -22.14
CA ALA A 35 -2.01 9.11 -23.53
C ALA A 35 -3.33 8.32 -23.65
N ASP A 36 -3.59 7.40 -22.73
CA ASP A 36 -4.71 6.47 -22.81
C ASP A 36 -5.89 6.85 -21.93
N GLY A 37 -5.79 7.92 -21.12
CA GLY A 37 -6.87 8.34 -20.25
C GLY A 37 -6.42 9.10 -19.02
N THR A 38 -7.18 8.93 -17.95
CA THR A 38 -6.94 9.58 -16.65
C THR A 38 -6.98 8.57 -15.51
N VAL A 39 -6.31 8.92 -14.41
CA VAL A 39 -6.17 8.10 -13.20
C VAL A 39 -6.14 8.99 -11.96
N LEU A 40 -6.58 8.46 -10.82
CA LEU A 40 -6.44 9.08 -9.51
C LEU A 40 -5.31 8.44 -8.70
N ALA A 41 -4.49 9.27 -8.04
CA ALA A 41 -3.36 8.89 -7.21
C ALA A 41 -3.28 9.80 -5.97
N GLY A 42 -4.02 9.46 -4.91
CA GLY A 42 -4.40 10.41 -3.84
C GLY A 42 -3.48 10.51 -2.64
N GLN A 43 -2.64 9.52 -2.37
CA GLN A 43 -1.82 9.50 -1.17
C GLN A 43 -0.81 10.66 -1.10
N PRO A 44 -0.51 11.20 0.11
CA PRO A 44 -1.17 10.94 1.40
C PRO A 44 -2.50 11.67 1.59
N ALA A 45 -2.64 12.90 1.12
CA ALA A 45 -3.87 13.67 1.33
C ALA A 45 -4.09 14.58 0.12
N GLY A 46 -4.31 13.99 -1.05
CA GLY A 46 -4.57 14.69 -2.30
C GLY A 46 -6.04 14.74 -2.68
N MET A 47 -6.89 13.82 -2.22
CA MET A 47 -8.25 13.67 -2.72
C MET A 47 -9.17 14.87 -2.46
N HIS A 48 -8.89 15.69 -1.43
CA HIS A 48 -9.61 16.95 -1.21
C HIS A 48 -9.51 17.94 -2.39
N ARG A 49 -8.53 17.75 -3.29
CA ARG A 49 -8.37 18.55 -4.53
C ARG A 49 -9.23 18.01 -5.69
N VAL A 50 -9.78 16.81 -5.55
CA VAL A 50 -10.64 16.14 -6.55
C VAL A 50 -12.10 16.24 -6.16
N PHE A 51 -12.43 15.95 -4.90
CA PHE A 51 -13.77 16.05 -4.35
C PHE A 51 -13.73 16.46 -2.86
N PRO A 52 -14.79 17.07 -2.30
CA PRO A 52 -14.79 17.45 -0.90
C PRO A 52 -14.84 16.23 0.01
N CYS A 53 -13.87 16.13 0.92
CA CYS A 53 -13.76 15.07 1.91
C CYS A 53 -12.93 15.52 3.12
N ASN A 54 -13.00 14.81 4.24
CA ASN A 54 -11.97 14.94 5.27
C ASN A 54 -10.82 14.01 4.86
N ASP A 55 -9.77 14.60 4.30
CA ASP A 55 -8.71 13.85 3.64
C ASP A 55 -7.68 13.34 4.66
N HIS A 56 -8.08 12.30 5.40
CA HIS A 56 -7.32 11.70 6.49
C HIS A 56 -7.52 10.18 6.51
N PRO A 57 -6.46 9.38 6.76
CA PRO A 57 -6.52 7.92 6.68
C PRO A 57 -7.50 7.28 7.68
N SER A 58 -7.81 7.99 8.76
CA SER A 58 -8.77 7.55 9.77
C SER A 58 -10.24 7.83 9.43
N ASP A 59 -10.56 8.68 8.43
CA ASP A 59 -11.95 9.03 8.08
C ASP A 59 -12.46 8.13 6.94
N LYS A 60 -12.54 6.83 7.23
CA LYS A 60 -12.99 5.83 6.26
C LYS A 60 -14.51 5.93 6.03
N ALA A 61 -14.93 5.71 4.79
CA ALA A 61 -16.34 5.67 4.42
C ALA A 61 -16.65 4.56 3.41
N LEU A 62 -17.92 4.21 3.23
CA LEU A 62 -18.34 3.36 2.11
C LEU A 62 -18.51 4.21 0.86
N PHE A 63 -18.05 3.72 -0.29
CA PHE A 63 -18.12 4.43 -1.56
C PHE A 63 -18.99 3.71 -2.57
N THR A 64 -19.81 4.49 -3.28
CA THR A 64 -20.46 4.07 -4.52
C THR A 64 -20.06 5.04 -5.61
N PHE A 65 -19.47 4.51 -6.67
CA PHE A 65 -18.99 5.30 -7.80
C PHE A 65 -19.99 5.19 -8.95
N THR A 66 -20.38 6.32 -9.52
CA THR A 66 -21.09 6.40 -10.80
C THR A 66 -20.26 7.25 -11.74
N LEU A 67 -19.65 6.61 -12.72
CA LEU A 67 -18.69 7.22 -13.64
C LEU A 67 -19.33 7.35 -15.00
N ASP A 68 -19.51 8.57 -15.47
CA ASP A 68 -20.12 8.87 -16.76
C ASP A 68 -19.04 9.35 -17.75
N VAL A 69 -18.76 8.54 -18.78
CA VAL A 69 -17.70 8.77 -19.76
C VAL A 69 -18.23 8.72 -21.20
N PRO A 70 -17.52 9.27 -22.21
CA PRO A 70 -17.90 9.09 -23.61
C PRO A 70 -18.00 7.60 -24.00
N THR A 71 -18.91 7.25 -24.90
CA THR A 71 -18.98 5.88 -25.45
C THR A 71 -17.63 5.48 -26.07
N GLY A 72 -17.20 4.24 -25.81
CA GLY A 72 -15.91 3.71 -26.22
C GLY A 72 -14.83 3.80 -25.14
N TRP A 73 -15.04 4.61 -24.09
CA TRP A 73 -14.16 4.62 -22.93
C TRP A 73 -14.58 3.57 -21.90
N THR A 74 -13.58 2.98 -21.26
CA THR A 74 -13.71 2.14 -20.08
C THR A 74 -13.46 3.00 -18.85
N ALA A 75 -14.32 2.91 -17.83
CA ALA A 75 -14.08 3.52 -16.53
C ALA A 75 -14.11 2.46 -15.43
N VAL A 76 -13.17 2.55 -14.48
CA VAL A 76 -13.00 1.63 -13.34
C VAL A 76 -12.85 2.41 -12.05
N ALA A 77 -13.23 1.81 -10.93
CA ALA A 77 -12.99 2.33 -9.59
C ALA A 77 -12.71 1.20 -8.57
N ASN A 78 -12.46 1.56 -7.30
CA ASN A 78 -12.34 0.58 -6.21
C ASN A 78 -13.59 -0.33 -6.12
N GLY A 79 -13.43 -1.48 -5.49
CA GLY A 79 -14.51 -2.42 -5.21
C GLY A 79 -15.04 -3.16 -6.44
N VAL A 80 -16.25 -3.69 -6.33
CA VAL A 80 -16.85 -4.59 -7.34
C VAL A 80 -17.70 -3.82 -8.35
N ALA A 81 -17.76 -4.32 -9.58
CA ALA A 81 -18.63 -3.76 -10.62
C ALA A 81 -20.10 -3.96 -10.25
N ALA A 82 -20.88 -2.88 -10.28
CA ALA A 82 -22.30 -2.84 -9.90
C ALA A 82 -23.24 -2.56 -11.09
N GLY A 83 -22.70 -2.37 -12.30
CA GLY A 83 -23.47 -2.30 -13.53
C GLY A 83 -22.89 -1.33 -14.55
N ARG A 84 -23.41 -1.43 -15.78
CA ARG A 84 -23.06 -0.58 -16.91
C ARG A 84 -24.33 -0.20 -17.67
N THR A 85 -24.40 1.04 -18.15
CA THR A 85 -25.51 1.49 -19.01
C THR A 85 -24.98 2.39 -20.11
N ASP A 86 -25.28 2.07 -21.35
CA ASP A 86 -24.93 2.87 -22.52
C ASP A 86 -26.17 3.67 -22.99
N SER A 87 -26.04 4.99 -23.15
CA SER A 87 -27.13 5.85 -23.64
C SER A 87 -26.62 7.19 -24.17
N GLY A 88 -27.17 7.65 -25.29
CA GLY A 88 -26.94 9.02 -25.79
C GLY A 88 -25.48 9.37 -26.07
N GLY A 89 -24.65 8.41 -26.53
CA GLY A 89 -23.22 8.62 -26.77
C GLY A 89 -22.36 8.65 -25.49
N ARG A 90 -22.92 8.21 -24.36
CA ARG A 90 -22.25 8.09 -23.08
C ARG A 90 -22.37 6.68 -22.53
N THR A 91 -21.39 6.28 -21.71
CA THR A 91 -21.38 5.02 -20.98
C THR A 91 -21.24 5.32 -19.49
N VAL A 92 -22.21 4.87 -18.70
CA VAL A 92 -22.21 4.99 -17.25
C VAL A 92 -21.76 3.68 -16.63
N TRP A 93 -20.64 3.70 -15.91
CA TRP A 93 -20.11 2.59 -15.13
C TRP A 93 -20.41 2.78 -13.65
N ARG A 94 -20.80 1.72 -12.95
CA ARG A 94 -21.07 1.75 -11.51
C ARG A 94 -20.18 0.76 -10.79
N TYR A 95 -19.60 1.20 -9.67
CA TYR A 95 -18.82 0.37 -8.76
C TYR A 95 -19.28 0.59 -7.33
N ARG A 96 -19.12 -0.44 -6.50
CA ARG A 96 -19.40 -0.37 -5.08
C ARG A 96 -18.24 -0.94 -4.31
N GLU A 97 -17.70 -0.13 -3.40
CA GLU A 97 -16.80 -0.56 -2.36
C GLU A 97 -17.66 -0.88 -1.12
N THR A 98 -17.62 -2.14 -0.69
CA THR A 98 -18.44 -2.64 0.43
C THR A 98 -17.70 -2.65 1.75
N HIS A 99 -16.40 -2.37 1.72
CA HIS A 99 -15.54 -2.16 2.86
C HIS A 99 -15.28 -0.65 3.08
N PRO A 100 -15.11 -0.17 4.32
CA PRO A 100 -14.68 1.20 4.57
C PRO A 100 -13.36 1.51 3.85
N LEU A 101 -13.34 2.61 3.11
CA LEU A 101 -12.23 3.08 2.28
C LEU A 101 -11.75 4.44 2.79
N ALA A 102 -10.45 4.57 3.04
CA ALA A 102 -9.83 5.87 3.29
C ALA A 102 -9.74 6.68 2.00
N THR A 103 -9.91 8.01 2.06
CA THR A 103 -9.96 8.87 0.87
C THR A 103 -8.69 8.80 0.04
N GLU A 104 -7.53 8.71 0.70
CA GLU A 104 -6.22 8.62 0.04
C GLU A 104 -6.04 7.40 -0.87
N LEU A 105 -6.83 6.34 -0.61
CA LEU A 105 -6.85 5.07 -1.34
C LEU A 105 -7.91 5.01 -2.45
N VAL A 106 -8.66 6.10 -2.69
CA VAL A 106 -9.66 6.17 -3.75
C VAL A 106 -8.97 6.08 -5.12
N GLN A 107 -9.43 5.13 -5.92
CA GLN A 107 -9.01 4.87 -7.28
C GLN A 107 -10.17 5.09 -8.25
N ILE A 108 -9.92 5.92 -9.26
CA ILE A 108 -10.77 6.06 -10.44
C ILE A 108 -9.84 6.17 -11.65
N ALA A 109 -10.09 5.36 -12.67
CA ALA A 109 -9.44 5.52 -13.97
C ALA A 109 -10.46 5.46 -15.11
N ALA A 110 -10.23 6.25 -16.15
CA ALA A 110 -11.11 6.33 -17.31
C ALA A 110 -10.34 6.62 -18.59
N GLY A 111 -10.61 5.86 -19.66
CA GLY A 111 -9.93 6.03 -20.94
C GLY A 111 -10.05 4.83 -21.88
N ASP A 112 -9.10 4.70 -22.80
CA ASP A 112 -8.91 3.53 -23.67
C ASP A 112 -8.19 2.41 -22.89
N LEU A 113 -8.94 1.77 -22.00
CA LEU A 113 -8.44 0.78 -21.06
C LEU A 113 -9.04 -0.60 -21.33
N GLN A 114 -8.21 -1.63 -21.22
CA GLN A 114 -8.61 -3.03 -21.17
C GLN A 114 -8.73 -3.49 -19.72
N VAL A 115 -9.86 -4.11 -19.38
CA VAL A 115 -10.02 -4.86 -18.13
C VAL A 115 -9.84 -6.34 -18.42
N ALA A 116 -8.81 -6.94 -17.81
CA ALA A 116 -8.59 -8.38 -17.83
C ALA A 116 -9.09 -8.99 -16.51
N GLN A 117 -9.62 -10.21 -16.61
CA GLN A 117 -10.07 -11.01 -15.47
C GLN A 117 -9.25 -12.31 -15.43
N PRO A 118 -8.04 -12.30 -14.87
CA PRO A 118 -7.31 -13.54 -14.62
C PRO A 118 -8.11 -14.51 -13.73
N PRO A 119 -7.73 -15.80 -13.67
CA PRO A 119 -8.35 -16.74 -12.74
C PRO A 119 -8.33 -16.22 -11.30
N ALA A 120 -9.45 -16.42 -10.59
CA ALA A 120 -9.57 -16.08 -9.18
C ALA A 120 -8.59 -16.89 -8.30
N VAL A 121 -8.21 -16.31 -7.17
CA VAL A 121 -7.38 -16.96 -6.15
C VAL A 121 -8.27 -17.23 -4.93
N GLY A 122 -8.79 -18.46 -4.83
CA GLY A 122 -9.82 -18.78 -3.84
C GLY A 122 -11.07 -17.92 -4.06
N ALA A 123 -11.43 -17.11 -3.06
CA ALA A 123 -12.55 -16.18 -3.14
C ALA A 123 -12.21 -14.83 -3.82
N VAL A 124 -10.93 -14.56 -4.07
CA VAL A 124 -10.47 -13.26 -4.57
C VAL A 124 -10.58 -13.21 -6.10
N GLN A 125 -11.47 -12.35 -6.60
CA GLN A 125 -11.54 -12.08 -8.03
C GLN A 125 -10.33 -11.25 -8.47
N ARG A 126 -9.68 -11.65 -9.56
CA ARG A 126 -8.57 -10.91 -10.15
C ARG A 126 -9.08 -9.95 -11.22
N ARG A 127 -8.62 -8.70 -11.20
CA ARG A 127 -9.03 -7.65 -12.14
C ARG A 127 -7.87 -6.72 -12.49
N ASP A 128 -7.16 -7.01 -13.56
CA ASP A 128 -6.06 -6.16 -14.02
C ASP A 128 -6.55 -5.16 -15.07
N VAL A 129 -6.08 -3.92 -15.00
CA VAL A 129 -6.50 -2.83 -15.89
C VAL A 129 -5.27 -2.21 -16.53
N VAL A 130 -5.24 -2.16 -17.86
CA VAL A 130 -4.07 -1.69 -18.62
C VAL A 130 -4.51 -0.86 -19.82
N PRO A 131 -3.66 0.00 -20.40
CA PRO A 131 -3.94 0.64 -21.68
C PRO A 131 -4.24 -0.40 -22.76
N GLN A 132 -5.34 -0.23 -23.50
CA GLN A 132 -5.82 -1.19 -24.48
C GLN A 132 -4.74 -1.59 -25.49
N ARG A 133 -3.99 -0.62 -26.02
CA ARG A 133 -2.92 -0.86 -26.99
C ARG A 133 -1.68 -1.57 -26.44
N LEU A 134 -1.50 -1.58 -25.11
CA LEU A 134 -0.33 -2.18 -24.43
C LEU A 134 -0.67 -3.51 -23.75
N ALA A 135 -1.92 -3.96 -23.83
CA ALA A 135 -2.41 -5.07 -23.04
C ALA A 135 -1.65 -6.39 -23.26
N SER A 136 -1.27 -6.70 -24.50
CA SER A 136 -0.50 -7.90 -24.84
C SER A 136 0.89 -7.93 -24.20
N THR A 137 1.46 -6.77 -23.89
CA THR A 137 2.77 -6.63 -23.24
C THR A 137 2.66 -6.56 -21.72
N LEU A 138 1.65 -5.86 -21.19
CA LEU A 138 1.54 -5.56 -19.76
C LEU A 138 0.85 -6.66 -18.96
N LEU A 139 -0.18 -7.33 -19.50
CA LEU A 139 -0.90 -8.37 -18.78
C LEU A 139 -0.01 -9.57 -18.38
N PRO A 140 0.94 -10.05 -19.22
CA PRO A 140 1.88 -11.09 -18.81
C PRO A 140 2.75 -10.68 -17.60
N ALA A 141 3.08 -9.40 -17.45
CA ALA A 141 3.88 -8.91 -16.33
C ALA A 141 3.12 -8.88 -15.00
N LEU A 142 1.77 -8.83 -15.04
CA LEU A 142 0.89 -8.92 -13.88
C LEU A 142 0.47 -10.36 -13.53
N ALA A 143 0.69 -11.33 -14.44
CA ALA A 143 0.29 -12.72 -14.22
C ALA A 143 0.81 -13.34 -12.88
N PRO A 144 2.04 -13.05 -12.41
CA PRO A 144 2.54 -13.58 -11.14
C PRO A 144 1.75 -13.13 -9.89
N VAL A 145 1.00 -12.03 -9.98
CA VAL A 145 0.29 -11.45 -8.83
C VAL A 145 -0.68 -12.44 -8.18
N SER A 146 -1.29 -13.35 -8.93
CA SER A 146 -2.13 -14.40 -8.35
C SER A 146 -1.37 -15.30 -7.38
N GLY A 147 -0.10 -15.61 -7.67
CA GLY A 147 0.78 -16.35 -6.75
C GLY A 147 1.12 -15.54 -5.50
N TYR A 148 1.36 -14.24 -5.66
CA TYR A 148 1.63 -13.35 -4.52
C TYR A 148 0.42 -13.23 -3.59
N VAL A 149 -0.80 -13.16 -4.15
CA VAL A 149 -2.07 -13.16 -3.37
C VAL A 149 -2.18 -14.44 -2.55
N GLN A 150 -1.92 -15.60 -3.14
CA GLN A 150 -1.93 -16.87 -2.40
C GLN A 150 -0.88 -16.86 -1.29
N TRP A 151 0.36 -16.47 -1.61
CA TRP A 151 1.46 -16.45 -0.65
C TRP A 151 1.16 -15.54 0.55
N MET A 152 0.65 -14.33 0.32
CA MET A 152 0.27 -13.43 1.42
C MET A 152 -0.87 -13.99 2.26
N GLN A 153 -1.85 -14.67 1.66
CA GLN A 153 -2.89 -15.35 2.41
C GLN A 153 -2.32 -16.45 3.32
N ASP A 154 -1.32 -17.17 2.84
CA ASP A 154 -0.61 -18.18 3.63
C ASP A 154 0.18 -17.55 4.78
N GLN A 155 0.64 -16.30 4.65
CA GLN A 155 1.35 -15.59 5.72
C GLN A 155 0.42 -15.04 6.81
N VAL A 156 -0.59 -14.25 6.44
CA VAL A 156 -1.36 -13.42 7.39
C VAL A 156 -2.84 -13.77 7.47
N GLY A 157 -3.35 -14.58 6.56
CA GLY A 157 -4.75 -15.01 6.52
C GLY A 157 -5.52 -14.47 5.33
N ALA A 158 -6.83 -14.72 5.29
CA ALA A 158 -7.67 -14.43 4.13
C ALA A 158 -7.53 -12.97 3.64
N TYR A 159 -7.58 -12.81 2.31
CA TYR A 159 -7.57 -11.49 1.68
C TYR A 159 -8.78 -10.65 2.16
N PRO A 160 -8.61 -9.34 2.41
CA PRO A 160 -9.62 -8.55 3.11
C PRO A 160 -10.79 -8.07 2.26
N PHE A 161 -10.73 -8.19 0.93
CA PHE A 161 -11.76 -7.68 0.01
C PHE A 161 -12.23 -8.76 -1.00
N GLU A 162 -13.19 -8.46 -1.87
CA GLU A 162 -13.67 -9.40 -2.90
C GLU A 162 -12.79 -9.46 -4.15
N THR A 163 -12.05 -8.38 -4.45
CA THR A 163 -11.30 -8.24 -5.69
C THR A 163 -9.93 -7.61 -5.46
N TYR A 164 -8.96 -8.01 -6.30
CA TYR A 164 -7.64 -7.39 -6.35
C TYR A 164 -7.14 -7.29 -7.79
N GLY A 165 -6.32 -6.27 -8.06
CA GLY A 165 -5.85 -5.97 -9.40
C GLY A 165 -4.70 -4.98 -9.44
N GLY A 166 -3.95 -4.99 -10.54
CA GLY A 166 -3.07 -3.88 -10.90
C GLY A 166 -3.71 -2.99 -11.97
N LEU A 167 -3.69 -1.68 -11.77
CA LEU A 167 -3.97 -0.65 -12.76
C LEU A 167 -2.63 -0.11 -13.28
N VAL A 168 -2.35 -0.28 -14.57
CA VAL A 168 -1.12 0.26 -15.17
C VAL A 168 -1.42 1.53 -15.94
N VAL A 169 -0.59 2.54 -15.73
CA VAL A 169 -0.66 3.83 -16.43
C VAL A 169 0.57 3.94 -17.34
N GLU A 170 0.40 4.33 -18.60
CA GLU A 170 1.55 4.65 -19.43
C GLU A 170 2.23 5.93 -18.92
N GLY A 171 3.53 5.81 -18.66
CA GLY A 171 4.37 6.91 -18.22
C GLY A 171 5.35 6.47 -17.13
N SER A 172 5.78 7.47 -16.38
CA SER A 172 6.63 7.33 -15.20
C SER A 172 5.99 8.17 -14.10
N LEU A 173 5.24 7.53 -13.21
CA LEU A 173 4.70 8.15 -12.01
C LEU A 173 5.82 8.49 -11.02
N GLY A 174 6.88 7.68 -11.01
CA GLY A 174 7.97 7.78 -10.03
C GLY A 174 7.64 7.14 -8.69
N PHE A 175 6.46 6.54 -8.57
CA PHE A 175 5.96 5.79 -7.42
C PHE A 175 4.92 4.75 -7.89
N SER A 176 4.55 3.84 -7.00
CA SER A 176 3.36 2.99 -7.10
C SER A 176 2.50 3.28 -5.89
N LEU A 177 1.21 2.99 -5.98
CA LEU A 177 0.27 3.21 -4.86
C LEU A 177 -0.59 1.98 -4.67
N GLU A 178 -0.88 1.71 -3.42
CA GLU A 178 -1.61 0.56 -2.94
C GLU A 178 -3.12 0.66 -3.13
N THR A 179 -3.65 1.72 -3.76
CA THR A 179 -5.08 2.06 -3.76
C THR A 179 -6.02 0.85 -3.70
N GLN A 180 -6.86 0.80 -2.67
CA GLN A 180 -7.63 -0.38 -2.25
C GLN A 180 -8.29 -1.13 -3.40
N THR A 181 -8.12 -2.44 -3.45
CA THR A 181 -8.61 -3.38 -4.49
C THR A 181 -8.00 -3.23 -5.89
N LEU A 182 -7.25 -2.16 -6.17
CA LEU A 182 -6.74 -1.87 -7.51
C LEU A 182 -5.47 -1.00 -7.45
N SER A 183 -4.33 -1.60 -7.10
CA SER A 183 -3.05 -0.88 -6.95
C SER A 183 -2.56 -0.27 -8.26
N ILE A 184 -1.96 0.92 -8.21
CA ILE A 184 -1.46 1.65 -9.37
C ILE A 184 0.01 1.33 -9.62
N PHE A 185 0.32 1.06 -10.87
CA PHE A 185 1.68 0.94 -11.37
C PHE A 185 1.86 1.79 -12.63
N ASP A 186 3.10 2.05 -12.99
CA ASP A 186 3.44 2.62 -14.29
C ASP A 186 4.17 1.62 -15.19
N THR A 187 4.23 1.96 -16.49
CA THR A 187 4.95 1.16 -17.48
C THR A 187 6.46 1.04 -17.21
N GLY A 188 7.07 1.96 -16.47
CA GLY A 188 8.48 1.89 -16.09
C GLY A 188 8.71 0.82 -15.03
N THR A 189 7.87 0.76 -14.01
CA THR A 189 7.86 -0.29 -12.98
C THR A 189 7.64 -1.65 -13.61
N LEU A 190 6.60 -1.81 -14.43
CA LEU A 190 6.24 -3.09 -15.05
C LEU A 190 7.20 -3.49 -16.19
N GLY A 191 7.81 -2.50 -16.85
CA GLY A 191 8.80 -2.71 -17.91
C GLY A 191 10.24 -2.89 -17.43
N SER A 192 10.52 -2.76 -16.13
CA SER A 192 11.87 -2.94 -15.58
C SER A 192 12.46 -4.27 -16.04
N PRO A 193 13.67 -4.34 -16.61
CA PRO A 193 14.26 -5.60 -17.08
C PRO A 193 14.60 -6.57 -15.93
N SER A 194 14.68 -6.06 -14.70
CA SER A 194 14.96 -6.86 -13.51
C SER A 194 13.66 -7.40 -12.92
N ALA A 195 13.38 -8.68 -13.15
CA ALA A 195 12.22 -9.37 -12.57
C ALA A 195 12.14 -9.24 -11.03
N PRO A 196 13.24 -9.37 -10.27
CA PRO A 196 13.23 -9.14 -8.81
C PRO A 196 12.79 -7.74 -8.39
N VAL A 197 13.14 -6.70 -9.17
CA VAL A 197 12.72 -5.32 -8.86
C VAL A 197 11.23 -5.14 -9.08
N ARG A 198 10.66 -5.76 -10.13
CA ARG A 198 9.21 -5.76 -10.38
C ARG A 198 8.46 -6.52 -9.30
N GLU A 199 8.93 -7.73 -8.99
CA GLU A 199 8.38 -8.60 -7.96
C GLU A 199 8.31 -7.89 -6.61
N ARG A 200 9.41 -7.23 -6.20
CA ARG A 200 9.45 -6.44 -4.98
C ARG A 200 8.30 -5.43 -4.90
N VAL A 201 8.08 -4.65 -5.96
CA VAL A 201 7.03 -3.62 -5.98
C VAL A 201 5.64 -4.26 -6.00
N LEU A 202 5.41 -5.27 -6.84
CA LEU A 202 4.12 -5.96 -6.91
C LEU A 202 3.72 -6.62 -5.58
N VAL A 203 4.67 -7.21 -4.86
CA VAL A 203 4.42 -7.78 -3.53
C VAL A 203 4.17 -6.67 -2.51
N HIS A 204 4.94 -5.59 -2.56
CA HIS A 204 4.77 -4.43 -1.66
C HIS A 204 3.35 -3.85 -1.73
N GLU A 205 2.89 -3.48 -2.93
CA GLU A 205 1.55 -2.90 -3.12
C GLU A 205 0.42 -3.87 -2.76
N LEU A 206 0.64 -5.18 -2.93
CA LEU A 206 -0.31 -6.20 -2.52
C LEU A 206 -0.40 -6.32 -0.99
N VAL A 207 0.72 -6.24 -0.27
CA VAL A 207 0.73 -6.37 1.20
C VAL A 207 -0.14 -5.30 1.85
N HIS A 208 -0.14 -4.10 1.26
CA HIS A 208 -0.93 -2.98 1.75
C HIS A 208 -2.43 -3.24 1.83
N GLN A 209 -2.95 -4.17 1.03
CA GLN A 209 -4.36 -4.56 1.11
C GLN A 209 -4.74 -5.03 2.53
N TRP A 210 -3.83 -5.69 3.24
CA TRP A 210 -3.97 -6.01 4.67
C TRP A 210 -3.49 -4.87 5.58
N PHE A 211 -2.33 -4.28 5.28
CA PHE A 211 -1.63 -3.29 6.11
C PHE A 211 -1.62 -1.90 5.45
N GLY A 212 -2.55 -1.03 5.83
CA GLY A 212 -2.71 0.31 5.27
C GLY A 212 -4.09 0.53 4.67
N ASP A 213 -4.65 -0.48 4.01
CA ASP A 213 -5.98 -0.39 3.41
C ASP A 213 -7.07 -0.90 4.37
N SER A 214 -7.08 -2.22 4.61
CA SER A 214 -8.03 -2.85 5.53
C SER A 214 -7.82 -2.30 6.95
N VAL A 215 -6.57 -2.23 7.39
CA VAL A 215 -6.17 -1.59 8.65
C VAL A 215 -5.42 -0.30 8.32
N SER A 216 -6.11 0.84 8.33
CA SER A 216 -5.49 2.13 8.02
C SER A 216 -4.89 2.79 9.26
N PRO A 217 -3.89 3.68 9.13
CA PRO A 217 -3.25 4.30 10.27
C PRO A 217 -4.17 5.34 10.93
N ALA A 218 -4.16 5.38 12.27
CA ALA A 218 -4.93 6.34 13.06
C ALA A 218 -4.51 7.79 12.84
N GLN A 219 -3.25 8.00 12.50
CA GLN A 219 -2.65 9.26 12.12
C GLN A 219 -1.42 8.97 11.26
N TRP A 220 -1.00 9.96 10.48
CA TRP A 220 0.10 9.80 9.54
C TRP A 220 1.45 9.40 10.17
N SER A 221 1.70 9.68 11.46
CA SER A 221 2.90 9.18 12.13
C SER A 221 2.89 7.66 12.37
N ASP A 222 1.73 7.02 12.29
CA ASP A 222 1.59 5.56 12.37
C ASP A 222 1.80 4.87 11.01
N VAL A 223 2.15 5.60 9.94
CA VAL A 223 2.31 5.06 8.57
C VAL A 223 3.40 3.98 8.45
N TRP A 224 4.30 3.87 9.43
CA TRP A 224 5.23 2.74 9.49
C TRP A 224 4.49 1.41 9.58
N LEU A 225 3.29 1.33 10.19
CA LEU A 225 2.48 0.12 10.20
C LEU A 225 2.03 -0.33 8.80
N ASN A 226 2.02 0.58 7.83
CA ASN A 226 1.76 0.26 6.44
C ASN A 226 3.07 -0.17 5.77
N GLU A 227 4.05 0.73 5.82
CA GLU A 227 5.25 0.65 4.99
C GLU A 227 6.27 -0.36 5.49
N ALA A 228 6.40 -0.50 6.81
CA ALA A 228 7.27 -1.50 7.42
C ALA A 228 6.78 -2.90 7.09
N HIS A 229 5.47 -3.13 7.16
CA HIS A 229 4.84 -4.41 6.88
C HIS A 229 4.95 -4.77 5.40
N ALA A 230 4.64 -3.84 4.50
CA ALA A 230 4.86 -4.02 3.07
C ALA A 230 6.34 -4.32 2.74
N THR A 231 7.27 -3.59 3.35
CA THR A 231 8.72 -3.83 3.21
C THR A 231 9.18 -5.14 3.86
N TRP A 232 8.60 -5.55 4.98
CA TRP A 232 8.92 -6.81 5.63
C TRP A 232 8.51 -8.00 4.76
N TYR A 233 7.27 -8.01 4.28
CA TYR A 233 6.76 -9.11 3.48
C TYR A 233 7.37 -9.16 2.07
N GLN A 234 7.69 -8.01 1.43
CA GLN A 234 8.45 -8.05 0.17
C GLN A 234 9.84 -8.69 0.37
N LEU A 235 10.53 -8.39 1.49
CA LEU A 235 11.87 -8.92 1.77
C LEU A 235 11.81 -10.41 2.12
N ARG A 236 10.77 -10.82 2.86
CA ARG A 236 10.49 -12.23 3.13
C ARG A 236 10.24 -13.02 1.85
N TYR A 237 9.37 -12.52 0.97
CA TYR A 237 9.11 -13.13 -0.32
C TYR A 237 10.42 -13.26 -1.12
N ALA A 238 11.20 -12.17 -1.18
CA ALA A 238 12.47 -12.16 -1.89
C ALA A 238 13.49 -13.16 -1.31
N ALA A 239 13.52 -13.35 0.02
CA ALA A 239 14.41 -14.32 0.65
C ALA A 239 14.02 -15.77 0.31
N GLU A 240 12.72 -16.07 0.31
CA GLU A 240 12.19 -17.40 -0.04
C GLU A 240 12.40 -17.74 -1.52
N HIS A 241 12.49 -16.73 -2.39
CA HIS A 241 12.62 -16.90 -3.85
C HIS A 241 14.03 -16.55 -4.40
N GLY A 242 15.00 -16.28 -3.53
CA GLY A 242 16.40 -16.01 -3.94
C GLY A 242 16.63 -14.63 -4.57
N SER A 243 15.70 -13.70 -4.43
CA SER A 243 15.73 -12.35 -4.99
C SER A 243 16.54 -11.33 -4.14
N ILE A 244 16.97 -11.67 -2.92
CA ILE A 244 17.74 -10.75 -2.04
C ILE A 244 19.06 -10.28 -2.68
N GLY A 245 19.79 -11.18 -3.35
CA GLY A 245 21.03 -10.83 -4.08
C GLY A 245 20.81 -9.68 -5.07
N PRO A 246 19.91 -9.83 -6.05
CA PRO A 246 19.52 -8.76 -6.95
C PRO A 246 19.06 -7.48 -6.23
N LEU A 247 18.21 -7.59 -5.21
CA LEU A 247 17.68 -6.43 -4.48
C LEU A 247 18.76 -5.65 -3.71
N SER A 248 19.73 -6.35 -3.13
CA SER A 248 20.84 -5.74 -2.40
C SER A 248 21.98 -5.25 -3.30
N ARG A 249 21.87 -5.48 -4.61
CA ARG A 249 22.95 -5.32 -5.61
C ARG A 249 24.18 -6.15 -5.27
N GLY A 250 23.96 -7.38 -4.80
CA GLY A 250 24.98 -8.36 -4.45
C GLY A 250 25.65 -8.16 -3.09
N ARG A 251 25.21 -7.18 -2.29
CA ARG A 251 25.79 -6.92 -0.96
C ARG A 251 25.32 -7.92 0.11
N ALA A 252 24.19 -8.57 -0.11
CA ALA A 252 23.64 -9.62 0.74
C ALA A 252 22.90 -10.66 -0.10
N THR A 253 22.86 -11.90 0.37
CA THR A 253 22.10 -12.99 -0.28
C THR A 253 21.01 -13.58 0.64
N THR A 254 20.99 -13.18 1.91
CA THR A 254 20.05 -13.64 2.93
C THR A 254 19.29 -12.46 3.53
N LEU A 255 18.12 -12.74 4.12
CA LEU A 255 17.33 -11.72 4.82
C LEU A 255 18.14 -11.05 5.94
N ASP A 256 18.81 -11.84 6.78
CA ASP A 256 19.70 -11.37 7.85
C ASP A 256 20.79 -10.44 7.30
N GLY A 257 21.46 -10.84 6.20
CA GLY A 257 22.49 -10.01 5.58
C GLY A 257 21.93 -8.69 5.03
N TYR A 258 20.71 -8.70 4.48
CA TYR A 258 20.05 -7.49 4.03
C TYR A 258 19.76 -6.56 5.22
N LEU A 259 19.17 -7.09 6.29
CA LEU A 259 18.79 -6.33 7.48
C LEU A 259 20.01 -5.86 8.29
N GLN A 260 21.13 -6.56 8.21
CA GLN A 260 22.41 -6.09 8.75
C GLN A 260 22.88 -4.82 8.04
N LEU A 261 22.75 -4.73 6.71
CA LEU A 261 23.07 -3.52 5.95
C LEU A 261 22.15 -2.35 6.34
N VAL A 262 20.87 -2.65 6.57
CA VAL A 262 19.88 -1.67 7.03
C VAL A 262 20.24 -1.17 8.44
N TYR A 263 20.52 -2.08 9.37
CA TYR A 263 20.95 -1.77 10.74
C TYR A 263 22.20 -0.87 10.77
N GLY A 264 23.18 -1.16 9.91
CA GLY A 264 24.38 -0.34 9.73
C GLY A 264 24.14 1.05 9.12
N THR A 265 22.93 1.38 8.67
CA THR A 265 22.57 2.71 8.12
C THR A 265 21.50 3.42 8.96
N ALA A 266 20.77 2.69 9.81
CA ALA A 266 19.56 3.17 10.48
C ALA A 266 19.76 4.45 11.30
N ASN A 267 20.86 4.61 12.05
CA ASN A 267 21.10 5.83 12.82
C ASN A 267 21.26 7.08 11.95
N SER A 268 21.88 6.94 10.77
CA SER A 268 22.00 8.02 9.79
C SER A 268 20.63 8.44 9.27
N TRP A 269 19.74 7.48 9.01
CA TRP A 269 18.37 7.78 8.62
C TRP A 269 17.56 8.41 9.76
N ARG A 270 17.62 7.87 10.98
CA ARG A 270 16.97 8.46 12.16
C ARG A 270 17.40 9.91 12.41
N SER A 271 18.69 10.20 12.24
CA SER A 271 19.20 11.57 12.37
C SER A 271 18.66 12.51 11.31
N ARG A 272 18.35 12.00 10.10
CA ARG A 272 17.92 12.83 8.97
C ARG A 272 16.40 12.95 8.84
N TYR A 273 15.67 11.88 9.15
CA TYR A 273 14.25 11.72 8.88
C TYR A 273 13.42 11.45 10.13
N GLY A 274 14.03 11.29 11.30
CA GLY A 274 13.36 10.81 12.50
C GLY A 274 13.20 9.28 12.51
N PRO A 275 12.88 8.70 13.68
CA PRO A 275 12.64 7.26 13.80
C PRO A 275 11.27 6.86 13.23
N PRO A 276 11.02 5.55 12.99
CA PRO A 276 9.87 5.10 12.21
C PRO A 276 8.51 5.51 12.80
N GLY A 277 8.37 5.49 14.13
CA GLY A 277 7.14 5.90 14.83
C GLY A 277 7.01 7.41 15.06
N ALA A 278 8.06 8.18 14.79
CA ALA A 278 8.03 9.65 14.89
C ALA A 278 8.82 10.31 13.75
N PRO A 279 8.39 10.11 12.49
CA PRO A 279 9.06 10.70 11.35
C PRO A 279 8.99 12.23 11.41
N LEU A 280 10.04 12.90 10.97
CA LEU A 280 10.12 14.35 10.91
C LEU A 280 9.26 14.88 9.77
N ASN A 281 8.50 15.93 10.05
CA ASN A 281 7.76 16.67 9.04
C ASN A 281 8.72 17.55 8.22
N GLY A 282 9.41 16.98 7.21
CA GLY A 282 10.24 17.73 6.26
C GLY A 282 10.95 16.87 5.19
N GLY A 283 11.16 17.42 3.99
CA GLY A 283 11.84 16.73 2.88
C GLY A 283 10.99 15.58 2.30
N ALA A 284 11.53 14.36 2.30
CA ALA A 284 10.75 13.13 2.03
C ALA A 284 9.68 12.87 3.11
N GLY A 285 9.81 13.54 4.28
CA GLY A 285 8.81 13.62 5.34
C GLY A 285 8.38 12.26 5.88
N LEU A 286 7.16 11.89 5.52
CA LEU A 286 6.45 10.69 5.95
C LEU A 286 6.95 9.41 5.27
N PHE A 287 7.34 9.50 4.00
CA PHE A 287 7.70 8.36 3.18
C PHE A 287 9.21 8.37 2.96
N ASN A 288 9.96 7.83 3.92
CA ASN A 288 11.41 7.90 3.97
C ASN A 288 12.06 6.54 4.31
N PRO A 289 13.34 6.30 3.97
CA PRO A 289 13.96 5.00 4.15
C PRO A 289 13.87 4.39 5.56
N ASP A 290 13.81 5.21 6.63
CA ASP A 290 13.68 4.67 7.99
C ASP A 290 12.27 4.15 8.26
N VAL A 291 11.23 4.77 7.69
CA VAL A 291 9.85 4.28 7.80
C VAL A 291 9.67 2.95 7.07
N TYR A 292 10.29 2.80 5.89
CA TYR A 292 10.22 1.57 5.08
C TYR A 292 11.17 0.48 5.60
N GLU A 293 12.47 0.65 5.34
CA GLU A 293 13.50 -0.35 5.61
C GLU A 293 13.84 -0.39 7.11
N GLY A 294 13.91 0.79 7.75
CA GLY A 294 14.07 0.88 9.21
C GLY A 294 12.86 0.30 9.96
N GLY A 295 11.65 0.47 9.44
CA GLY A 295 10.43 -0.15 9.96
C GLY A 295 10.47 -1.68 9.83
N ALA A 296 10.86 -2.21 8.67
CA ALA A 296 11.05 -3.65 8.48
C ALA A 296 12.13 -4.21 9.44
N LEU A 297 13.15 -3.42 9.74
CA LEU A 297 14.16 -3.75 10.75
C LEU A 297 13.57 -3.79 12.18
N VAL A 298 12.63 -2.91 12.52
CA VAL A 298 11.88 -2.99 13.80
C VAL A 298 11.09 -4.29 13.87
N LEU A 299 10.35 -4.65 12.81
CA LEU A 299 9.60 -5.91 12.76
C LEU A 299 10.50 -7.14 12.87
N TYR A 300 11.67 -7.10 12.24
CA TYR A 300 12.68 -8.14 12.41
C TYR A 300 13.18 -8.24 13.84
N ALA A 301 13.57 -7.12 14.47
CA ALA A 301 14.01 -7.10 15.85
C ALA A 301 12.93 -7.62 16.81
N LEU A 302 11.67 -7.22 16.59
CA LEU A 302 10.52 -7.71 17.35
C LEU A 302 10.37 -9.23 17.19
N ARG A 303 10.48 -9.76 15.96
CA ARG A 303 10.45 -11.20 15.71
C ARG A 303 11.57 -11.95 16.43
N GLN A 304 12.77 -11.38 16.51
CA GLN A 304 13.89 -11.96 17.26
C GLN A 304 13.61 -11.94 18.78
N GLU A 305 12.97 -10.89 19.29
CA GLU A 305 12.67 -10.69 20.71
C GLU A 305 11.52 -11.57 21.23
N MET A 306 10.45 -11.73 20.45
CA MET A 306 9.27 -12.51 20.84
C MET A 306 9.23 -13.93 20.26
N GLY A 307 10.11 -14.22 19.29
CA GLY A 307 10.14 -15.48 18.56
C GLY A 307 9.18 -15.53 17.37
N ALA A 308 9.54 -16.34 16.37
CA ALA A 308 8.83 -16.40 15.09
C ALA A 308 7.36 -16.80 15.19
N GLY A 309 7.01 -17.69 16.11
CA GLY A 309 5.62 -18.15 16.30
C GLY A 309 4.72 -17.05 16.85
N ALA A 310 5.15 -16.40 17.93
CA ALA A 310 4.41 -15.28 18.53
C ALA A 310 4.32 -14.08 17.57
N PHE A 311 5.38 -13.79 16.81
CA PHE A 311 5.33 -12.76 15.78
C PHE A 311 4.29 -13.10 14.70
N ALA A 312 4.32 -14.32 14.14
CA ALA A 312 3.33 -14.72 13.14
C ALA A 312 1.89 -14.71 13.66
N GLU A 313 1.67 -15.07 14.93
CA GLU A 313 0.37 -14.93 15.58
C GLU A 313 -0.06 -13.46 15.70
N THR A 314 0.87 -12.57 16.09
CA THR A 314 0.61 -11.12 16.18
C THR A 314 0.15 -10.55 14.85
N GLU A 315 0.87 -10.85 13.76
CA GLU A 315 0.54 -10.40 12.40
C GLU A 315 -0.85 -10.87 11.94
N ARG A 316 -1.18 -12.15 12.15
CA ARG A 316 -2.51 -12.70 11.82
C ARG A 316 -3.62 -12.08 12.66
N ARG A 317 -3.37 -11.91 13.96
CA ARG A 317 -4.34 -11.32 14.88
C ARG A 317 -4.56 -9.85 14.57
N TRP A 318 -3.52 -9.12 14.17
CA TRP A 318 -3.59 -7.71 13.78
C TRP A 318 -4.56 -7.50 12.63
N VAL A 319 -4.30 -8.16 11.49
CA VAL A 319 -5.12 -8.00 10.27
C VAL A 319 -6.56 -8.51 10.45
N THR A 320 -6.79 -9.41 11.40
CA THR A 320 -8.12 -9.95 11.69
C THR A 320 -8.91 -9.08 12.68
N GLN A 321 -8.29 -8.62 13.76
CA GLN A 321 -8.96 -7.83 14.81
C GLN A 321 -9.27 -6.41 14.36
N HIS A 322 -8.41 -5.82 13.53
CA HIS A 322 -8.54 -4.45 13.05
C HIS A 322 -9.09 -4.35 11.63
N ARG A 323 -9.55 -5.47 11.04
CA ARG A 323 -10.10 -5.52 9.68
C ARG A 323 -11.13 -4.41 9.47
N ASP A 324 -11.03 -3.73 8.32
CA ASP A 324 -11.86 -2.59 7.92
C ASP A 324 -11.76 -1.34 8.83
N GLY A 325 -10.90 -1.38 9.84
CA GLY A 325 -10.79 -0.36 10.86
C GLY A 325 -9.60 0.59 10.67
N VAL A 326 -9.31 1.25 11.77
CA VAL A 326 -8.23 2.23 11.95
C VAL A 326 -7.46 1.81 13.20
N ALA A 327 -6.13 1.81 13.16
CA ALA A 327 -5.31 1.40 14.29
C ALA A 327 -4.02 2.23 14.40
N SER A 328 -3.46 2.28 15.61
CA SER A 328 -2.31 3.10 15.97
C SER A 328 -1.11 2.27 16.41
N SER A 329 0.07 2.88 16.52
CA SER A 329 1.27 2.19 17.04
C SER A 329 1.04 1.59 18.45
N PRO A 330 0.41 2.31 19.41
CA PRO A 330 0.05 1.72 20.70
C PRO A 330 -0.86 0.49 20.62
N ASP A 331 -1.75 0.40 19.63
CA ASP A 331 -2.60 -0.79 19.44
C ASP A 331 -1.74 -2.00 19.05
N TYR A 332 -0.78 -1.80 18.15
CA TYR A 332 0.15 -2.86 17.73
C TYR A 332 1.08 -3.29 18.88
N GLU A 333 1.60 -2.33 19.65
CA GLU A 333 2.40 -2.59 20.86
C GLU A 333 1.63 -3.42 21.90
N ALA A 334 0.37 -3.05 22.14
CA ALA A 334 -0.50 -3.76 23.07
C ALA A 334 -0.79 -5.19 22.60
N LEU A 335 -1.07 -5.39 21.31
CA LEU A 335 -1.29 -6.71 20.75
C LEU A 335 -0.04 -7.58 20.83
N ALA A 336 1.13 -7.05 20.45
CA ALA A 336 2.39 -7.77 20.53
C ALA A 336 2.71 -8.18 21.98
N SER A 337 2.51 -7.28 22.94
CA SER A 337 2.68 -7.56 24.37
C SER A 337 1.72 -8.65 24.87
N GLN A 338 0.47 -8.60 24.43
CA GLN A 338 -0.54 -9.60 24.78
C GLN A 338 -0.15 -10.99 24.26
N VAL A 339 0.28 -11.09 22.99
CA VAL A 339 0.68 -12.36 22.37
C VAL A 339 1.96 -12.89 23.00
N ALA A 340 2.93 -12.02 23.33
CA ALA A 340 4.17 -12.40 24.00
C ALA A 340 3.99 -12.80 25.48
N GLY A 341 2.84 -12.48 26.09
CA GLY A 341 2.59 -12.72 27.51
C GLY A 341 3.41 -11.85 28.45
N ARG A 342 4.02 -10.77 27.95
CA ARG A 342 4.83 -9.80 28.70
C ARG A 342 4.78 -8.42 28.05
N ASP A 343 5.07 -7.39 28.83
CA ASP A 343 5.13 -6.03 28.32
C ASP A 343 6.32 -5.85 27.35
N LEU A 344 6.02 -5.59 26.08
CA LEU A 344 6.98 -5.28 25.02
C LEU A 344 7.04 -3.79 24.72
N LYS A 345 6.23 -2.96 25.38
CA LYS A 345 6.22 -1.52 25.15
C LYS A 345 7.60 -0.88 25.35
N PRO A 346 8.37 -1.16 26.41
CA PRO A 346 9.71 -0.56 26.58
C PRO A 346 10.69 -0.95 25.47
N PHE A 347 10.51 -2.13 24.86
CA PHE A 347 11.30 -2.58 23.72
C PHE A 347 10.91 -1.80 22.47
N LEU A 348 9.62 -1.80 22.13
CA LEU A 348 9.09 -1.11 20.95
C LEU A 348 9.29 0.40 21.04
N ASP A 349 9.24 1.00 22.24
CA ASP A 349 9.50 2.43 22.42
C ASP A 349 10.90 2.83 21.95
N GLN A 350 11.91 2.02 22.28
CA GLN A 350 13.29 2.28 21.85
C GLN A 350 13.46 2.08 20.34
N TRP A 351 12.81 1.07 19.78
CA TRP A 351 12.88 0.77 18.36
C TRP A 351 12.07 1.74 17.49
N LEU A 352 10.90 2.18 17.91
CA LEU A 352 10.01 3.05 17.13
C LEU A 352 10.29 4.53 17.31
N TYR A 353 10.74 4.95 18.51
CA TYR A 353 10.88 6.37 18.85
C TYR A 353 12.30 6.78 19.26
N GLY A 354 13.21 5.83 19.45
CA GLY A 354 14.60 6.12 19.80
C GLY A 354 15.37 6.82 18.68
N ARG A 355 16.18 7.83 18.99
CA ARG A 355 17.02 8.53 18.00
C ARG A 355 18.13 7.67 17.40
N THR A 356 18.47 6.57 18.06
CA THR A 356 19.40 5.55 17.59
C THR A 356 18.77 4.18 17.75
N VAL A 357 19.17 3.22 16.91
CA VAL A 357 18.74 1.82 17.07
C VAL A 357 19.37 1.21 18.34
N PRO A 358 18.61 0.42 19.12
CA PRO A 358 19.16 -0.40 20.20
C PRO A 358 20.03 -1.55 19.68
N PRO A 359 20.77 -2.25 20.56
CA PRO A 359 21.45 -3.50 20.19
C PRO A 359 20.47 -4.51 19.58
N MET A 360 20.85 -5.12 18.44
CA MET A 360 20.01 -6.07 17.72
C MET A 360 19.83 -7.39 18.50
N PRO A 361 18.58 -7.80 18.85
CA PRO A 361 18.33 -9.09 19.47
C PRO A 361 18.79 -10.25 18.59
N GLY A 362 19.50 -11.21 19.19
CA GLY A 362 20.01 -12.39 18.49
C GLY A 362 21.23 -12.16 17.60
N HIS A 363 21.71 -10.92 17.46
CA HIS A 363 22.85 -10.56 16.61
C HIS A 363 23.81 -9.58 17.32
N PRO A 364 24.49 -9.99 18.41
CA PRO A 364 25.36 -9.12 19.19
C PRO A 364 26.62 -8.65 18.43
N ASP A 365 26.93 -9.28 17.30
CA ASP A 365 28.03 -8.94 16.40
C ASP A 365 27.69 -7.79 15.44
N TRP A 366 26.41 -7.46 15.24
CA TRP A 366 26.00 -6.38 14.36
C TRP A 366 26.32 -5.01 14.96
N GLN A 367 26.86 -4.13 14.13
CA GLN A 367 27.22 -2.76 14.53
C GLN A 367 26.23 -1.77 13.96
N ALA A 368 25.67 -0.93 14.83
CA ALA A 368 24.85 0.20 14.39
C ALA A 368 25.79 1.27 13.82
N GLY A 369 25.45 1.79 12.64
CA GLY A 369 26.29 2.79 11.95
C GLY A 369 26.11 4.22 12.44
#